data_AF-A0AAF0E3Y4-F1
#
_entry.id   AF-A0AAF0E3Y4-F1
#
_cell.length_a   1.000
_cell.length_b   1.000
_cell.length_c   1.000
_cell.angle_alpha   90.00
_cell.angle_beta   90.00
_cell.angle_gamma   90.00
#
_symmetry.space_group_name_H-M   'P 1'
#
loop_
_entity.id
_entity.type
_entity.pdbx_description
1 polymer ?
#
loop_
_entity_poly.entity_id
_entity_poly.type
_entity_poly.pdbx_seq_one_letter_code
_entity_poly.pdbx_strand_id
1 'polypeptide(L)'
;MPREEEERLLPREPAATPQPQGERSQHDPSHEEEEDETPYLPLNPKERRSLVFLQMNTPLSVLFCIVAGIVGVMIVPSINDVFNSHPTLLTAAPKMFLGYMFVLFMFQVGFLENYLMAVWFILFVLDTPTSTAIGCYVLGGVAVLSLVNFVVLRAEYRPRWVHPFELFLVHIPNKLMTVLVIYQLFWQQLFLDNNWVRDPWRGYDHLSDSLLFSIIVEILLGILLSVWIGMNTDVSVYLASMYLDASVLGLKSIPVLGPRSRPFSLTIVMFISMGVRTIALVVPGMLKHRFLVICHAHPGGRHAHEVEVEVPPSREQGELNAAYDREPPALEGVTVHRPDPTYGSLGARAPSSST
;
A
#
# COMPACT_ATOMS: atom_id res chain seq x y z
N MET A 1 -4.25 -20.82 -47.13
CA MET A 1 -2.78 -20.96 -47.18
C MET A 1 -2.27 -21.12 -45.77
N PRO A 2 -1.90 -22.32 -45.31
CA PRO A 2 -1.15 -22.50 -44.08
C PRO A 2 0.35 -22.36 -44.42
N ARG A 3 1.12 -21.66 -43.57
CA ARG A 3 2.58 -21.62 -43.68
C ARG A 3 3.15 -22.22 -42.40
N GLU A 4 3.60 -23.45 -42.58
CA GLU A 4 4.47 -24.27 -41.73
C GLU A 4 5.71 -23.45 -41.32
N GLU A 5 6.06 -23.46 -40.04
CA GLU A 5 7.18 -24.25 -39.48
C GLU A 5 8.49 -24.10 -40.26
N GLU A 6 9.41 -23.25 -39.78
CA GLU A 6 10.84 -23.48 -40.00
C GLU A 6 11.70 -22.68 -38.99
N GLU A 7 12.45 -23.45 -38.21
CA GLU A 7 13.80 -23.14 -37.72
C GLU A 7 14.07 -21.86 -36.91
N ARG A 8 14.48 -22.07 -35.65
CA ARG A 8 15.92 -21.95 -35.32
C ARG A 8 16.23 -22.58 -33.97
N LEU A 9 16.71 -23.82 -34.06
CA LEU A 9 17.61 -24.47 -33.11
C LEU A 9 18.81 -23.56 -32.87
N LEU A 10 18.93 -22.99 -31.67
CA LEU A 10 20.19 -22.41 -31.21
C LEU A 10 20.93 -23.44 -30.35
N PRO A 11 22.26 -23.61 -30.57
CA PRO A 11 23.06 -24.62 -29.89
C PRO A 11 23.09 -24.44 -28.38
N ARG A 12 22.96 -25.56 -27.69
CA ARG A 12 23.14 -25.74 -26.25
C ARG A 12 24.63 -25.52 -25.91
N GLU A 13 24.92 -24.46 -25.17
CA GLU A 13 26.26 -24.16 -24.66
C GLU A 13 26.71 -25.26 -23.68
N PRO A 14 27.93 -25.80 -23.81
CA PRO A 14 28.42 -26.88 -22.95
C PRO A 14 28.75 -26.38 -21.54
N ALA A 15 28.37 -27.18 -20.54
CA ALA A 15 28.67 -26.98 -19.14
C ALA A 15 30.18 -26.92 -18.88
N ALA A 16 30.65 -25.83 -18.26
CA ALA A 16 32.02 -25.70 -17.78
C ALA A 16 32.13 -26.06 -16.29
N THR A 17 33.14 -26.89 -16.05
CA THR A 17 33.66 -27.62 -14.89
C THR A 17 33.79 -26.80 -13.58
N PRO A 18 33.66 -27.46 -12.40
CA PRO A 18 33.87 -26.82 -11.08
C PRO A 18 35.32 -26.35 -10.88
N GLN A 19 35.49 -25.10 -10.42
CA GLN A 19 36.79 -24.59 -9.98
C GLN A 19 37.13 -25.05 -8.55
N PRO A 20 38.42 -25.32 -8.28
CA PRO A 20 38.90 -25.85 -7.00
C PRO A 20 38.85 -24.81 -5.87
N GLN A 21 38.42 -25.29 -4.70
CA GLN A 21 38.61 -24.62 -3.41
C GLN A 21 40.09 -24.55 -3.06
N GLY A 22 40.60 -23.35 -2.82
CA GLY A 22 41.90 -23.14 -2.22
C GLY A 22 42.40 -21.72 -2.40
N GLU A 23 42.17 -20.85 -1.42
CA GLU A 23 43.24 -20.20 -0.64
C GLU A 23 42.66 -19.10 0.26
N ARG A 24 42.94 -19.27 1.54
CA ARG A 24 42.59 -18.41 2.65
C ARG A 24 43.55 -17.21 2.60
N SER A 25 43.16 -16.14 1.91
CA SER A 25 43.95 -14.90 1.93
C SER A 25 43.74 -14.12 3.23
N GLN A 26 44.88 -13.75 3.79
CA GLN A 26 45.08 -12.92 4.97
C GLN A 26 44.37 -11.57 4.83
N HIS A 27 43.79 -11.16 5.95
CA HIS A 27 43.21 -9.84 6.16
C HIS A 27 44.35 -8.81 6.27
N ASP A 28 44.52 -8.00 5.22
CA ASP A 28 45.42 -6.84 5.19
C ASP A 28 44.63 -5.59 5.64
N PRO A 29 44.97 -4.95 6.78
CA PRO A 29 44.20 -3.85 7.35
C PRO A 29 44.63 -2.47 6.83
N SER A 30 45.05 -2.36 5.57
CA SER A 30 45.61 -1.11 5.01
C SER A 30 44.94 -0.60 3.72
N HIS A 31 43.74 -1.09 3.37
CA HIS A 31 42.92 -0.45 2.36
C HIS A 31 42.24 0.79 2.96
N GLU A 32 42.97 1.91 2.94
CA GLU A 32 42.34 3.21 2.76
C GLU A 32 41.48 3.08 1.48
N GLU A 33 40.16 3.10 1.65
CA GLU A 33 39.21 3.23 0.56
C GLU A 33 39.47 4.60 -0.08
N GLU A 34 40.45 4.67 -0.99
CA GLU A 34 40.41 5.63 -2.09
C GLU A 34 39.04 5.42 -2.74
N GLU A 35 38.08 6.26 -2.39
CA GLU A 35 36.83 6.41 -3.11
C GLU A 35 37.23 6.66 -4.56
N ASP A 36 37.20 5.59 -5.35
CA ASP A 36 37.43 5.58 -6.79
C ASP A 36 36.57 6.70 -7.35
N GLU A 37 37.19 7.85 -7.65
CA GLU A 37 36.60 8.97 -8.37
C GLU A 37 36.31 8.45 -9.78
N THR A 38 35.22 7.69 -9.90
CA THR A 38 34.75 7.17 -11.17
C THR A 38 34.64 8.36 -12.13
N PRO A 39 35.45 8.40 -13.20
CA PRO A 39 35.52 9.56 -14.07
C PRO A 39 34.11 9.91 -14.55
N TYR A 40 33.66 11.14 -14.27
CA TYR A 40 32.33 11.62 -14.64
C TYR A 40 32.04 11.29 -16.10
N LEU A 41 31.33 10.19 -16.34
CA LEU A 41 30.99 9.76 -17.67
C LEU A 41 30.03 10.82 -18.23
N PRO A 42 30.35 11.44 -19.37
CA PRO A 42 29.51 12.51 -19.91
C PRO A 42 28.10 11.98 -20.13
N LEU A 43 27.09 12.64 -19.53
CA LEU A 43 25.69 12.24 -19.59
C LEU A 43 25.25 11.98 -21.02
N ASN A 44 24.42 10.94 -21.19
CA ASN A 44 23.84 10.63 -22.48
C ASN A 44 23.02 11.85 -23.00
N PRO A 45 23.09 12.21 -24.29
CA PRO A 45 22.30 13.33 -24.83
C PRO A 45 20.80 13.26 -24.51
N LYS A 46 20.23 12.06 -24.32
CA LYS A 46 18.84 11.89 -23.87
C LYS A 46 18.62 12.38 -22.44
N GLU A 47 19.51 12.03 -21.52
CA GLU A 47 19.46 12.45 -20.12
C GLU A 47 19.66 13.96 -20.01
N ARG A 48 20.57 14.53 -20.80
CA ARG A 48 20.78 15.98 -20.86
C ARG A 48 19.52 16.72 -21.29
N ARG A 49 18.80 16.21 -22.30
CA ARG A 49 17.52 16.81 -22.74
C ARG A 49 16.44 16.70 -21.68
N SER A 50 16.36 15.56 -20.99
CA SER A 50 15.43 15.36 -19.86
C SER A 50 15.73 16.33 -18.71
N LEU A 51 17.01 16.52 -18.38
CA LEU A 51 17.45 17.42 -17.31
C LEU A 51 17.14 18.88 -17.64
N VAL A 52 17.37 19.31 -18.89
CA VAL A 52 16.98 20.66 -19.34
C VAL A 52 15.46 20.85 -19.30
N PHE A 53 14.69 19.83 -19.70
CA PHE A 53 13.23 19.87 -19.63
C PHE A 53 12.74 20.01 -18.18
N LEU A 54 13.32 19.25 -17.25
CA LEU A 54 13.03 19.36 -15.83
C LEU A 54 13.38 20.76 -15.31
N GLN A 55 14.60 21.25 -15.60
CA GLN A 55 15.07 22.56 -15.18
C GLN A 55 14.20 23.72 -15.68
N MET A 56 13.59 23.60 -16.86
CA MET A 56 12.66 24.61 -17.39
C MET A 56 11.25 24.48 -16.82
N ASN A 57 10.74 23.26 -16.62
CA ASN A 57 9.37 23.05 -16.16
C ASN A 57 9.17 23.31 -14.68
N THR A 58 10.19 23.03 -13.87
CA THR A 58 10.20 23.30 -12.43
C THR A 58 9.82 24.76 -12.12
N PRO A 59 10.55 25.80 -12.58
CA PRO A 59 10.20 27.19 -12.30
C PRO A 59 8.89 27.64 -12.98
N LEU A 60 8.59 27.13 -14.18
CA LEU A 60 7.37 27.51 -14.92
C LEU A 60 6.12 26.99 -14.20
N SER A 61 6.16 25.78 -13.64
CA SER A 61 5.05 25.20 -12.89
C SER A 61 4.74 26.02 -11.63
N VAL A 62 5.79 26.46 -10.92
CA VAL A 62 5.64 27.33 -9.74
C VAL A 62 5.06 28.67 -10.13
N LEU A 63 5.59 29.29 -11.20
CA LEU A 63 5.10 30.57 -11.68
C LEU A 63 3.60 30.48 -12.02
N PHE A 64 3.18 29.41 -12.70
CA PHE A 64 1.79 29.20 -13.06
C PHE A 64 0.88 28.99 -11.83
N CYS A 65 1.34 28.25 -10.83
CA CYS A 65 0.62 28.10 -9.56
C CYS A 65 0.52 29.43 -8.79
N ILE A 66 1.58 30.23 -8.76
CA ILE A 66 1.57 31.57 -8.15
C ILE A 66 0.56 32.47 -8.88
N VAL A 67 0.58 32.49 -10.20
CA VAL A 67 -0.37 33.27 -11.01
C VAL A 67 -1.80 32.81 -10.73
N ALA A 68 -2.08 31.50 -10.73
CA ALA A 68 -3.41 30.98 -10.39
C ALA A 68 -3.84 31.36 -8.97
N GLY A 69 -2.92 31.32 -7.99
CA GLY A 69 -3.17 31.75 -6.62
C GLY A 69 -3.49 33.24 -6.51
N ILE A 70 -2.70 34.10 -7.18
CA ILE A 70 -2.93 35.55 -7.25
C ILE A 70 -4.28 35.84 -7.92
N VAL A 71 -4.56 35.20 -9.06
CA VAL A 71 -5.84 35.33 -9.76
C VAL A 71 -7.00 34.90 -8.86
N GLY A 72 -6.86 33.81 -8.11
CA GLY A 72 -7.86 33.37 -7.13
C GLY A 72 -8.11 34.43 -6.04
N VAL A 73 -7.05 35.01 -5.48
CA VAL A 73 -7.16 36.06 -4.44
C VAL A 73 -7.68 37.39 -5.02
N MET A 74 -7.41 37.70 -6.28
CA MET A 74 -7.90 38.92 -6.92
C MET A 74 -9.37 38.83 -7.34
N ILE A 75 -9.81 37.68 -7.83
CA ILE A 75 -11.22 37.47 -8.25
C ILE A 75 -12.12 37.37 -7.02
N VAL A 76 -11.61 36.74 -5.95
CA VAL A 76 -12.44 36.37 -4.79
C VAL A 76 -12.01 37.19 -3.57
N PRO A 77 -12.90 38.02 -2.99
CA PRO A 77 -12.56 38.86 -1.84
C PRO A 77 -12.16 38.05 -0.60
N SER A 78 -12.61 36.80 -0.49
CA SER A 78 -12.26 35.87 0.59
C SER A 78 -12.40 34.42 0.11
N ILE A 79 -11.32 33.61 0.22
CA ILE A 79 -11.37 32.18 -0.12
C ILE A 79 -12.45 31.45 0.69
N ASN A 80 -12.70 31.87 1.93
CA ASN A 80 -13.76 31.27 2.74
C ASN A 80 -15.13 31.43 2.06
N ASP A 81 -15.35 32.53 1.35
CA ASP A 81 -16.65 32.83 0.74
C ASP A 81 -16.91 31.91 -0.45
N VAL A 82 -15.88 31.58 -1.24
CA VAL A 82 -15.99 30.62 -2.37
C VAL A 82 -16.23 29.19 -1.87
N PHE A 83 -15.53 28.75 -0.85
CA PHE A 83 -15.80 27.42 -0.30
C PHE A 83 -17.16 27.36 0.39
N ASN A 84 -17.62 28.46 0.99
CA ASN A 84 -18.94 28.56 1.60
C ASN A 84 -20.07 28.75 0.58
N SER A 85 -19.79 29.26 -0.63
CA SER A 85 -20.78 29.33 -1.72
C SER A 85 -21.00 27.98 -2.39
N HIS A 86 -20.08 27.04 -2.22
CA HIS A 86 -20.15 25.69 -2.80
C HIS A 86 -20.11 24.59 -1.73
N PRO A 87 -21.02 24.61 -0.73
CA PRO A 87 -21.01 23.61 0.32
C PRO A 87 -21.51 22.28 -0.27
N THR A 88 -20.60 21.32 -0.40
CA THR A 88 -20.97 19.92 -0.60
C THR A 88 -20.81 19.14 0.70
N LEU A 89 -21.44 17.97 0.80
CA LEU A 89 -21.30 17.10 1.97
C LEU A 89 -19.86 16.64 2.21
N LEU A 90 -19.05 16.65 1.15
CA LEU A 90 -17.64 16.30 1.18
C LEU A 90 -16.73 17.53 1.25
N THR A 91 -17.23 18.76 1.30
CA THR A 91 -16.34 19.95 1.26
C THR A 91 -15.44 20.02 2.49
N ALA A 92 -14.13 20.15 2.24
CA ALA A 92 -13.11 20.32 3.27
C ALA A 92 -13.14 21.73 3.87
N ALA A 93 -12.73 21.85 5.13
CA ALA A 93 -12.53 23.14 5.78
C ALA A 93 -11.47 23.95 5.01
N PRO A 94 -11.76 25.20 4.59
CA PRO A 94 -10.91 25.95 3.66
C PRO A 94 -9.48 26.12 4.17
N LYS A 95 -9.32 26.40 5.47
CA LYS A 95 -8.01 26.57 6.11
C LYS A 95 -7.15 25.31 6.04
N MET A 96 -7.76 24.16 6.31
CA MET A 96 -7.05 22.87 6.26
C MET A 96 -6.74 22.46 4.82
N PHE A 97 -7.70 22.64 3.92
CA PHE A 97 -7.51 22.39 2.50
C PHE A 97 -6.36 23.24 1.92
N LEU A 98 -6.33 24.54 2.20
CA LEU A 98 -5.24 25.42 1.77
C LEU A 98 -3.89 25.02 2.37
N GLY A 99 -3.87 24.57 3.63
CA GLY A 99 -2.66 24.02 4.25
C GLY A 99 -2.14 22.79 3.50
N TYR A 100 -3.04 21.90 3.07
CA TYR A 100 -2.68 20.73 2.27
C TYR A 100 -2.13 21.13 0.89
N MET A 101 -2.82 22.05 0.22
CA MET A 101 -2.40 22.58 -1.09
C MET A 101 -1.03 23.27 -0.99
N PHE A 102 -0.79 24.03 0.08
CA PHE A 102 0.51 24.65 0.32
C PHE A 102 1.63 23.61 0.46
N VAL A 103 1.41 22.56 1.24
CA VAL A 103 2.37 21.45 1.38
C VAL A 103 2.63 20.77 0.04
N LEU A 104 1.58 20.48 -0.73
CA LEU A 104 1.73 19.93 -2.07
C LEU A 104 2.57 20.83 -2.98
N PHE A 105 2.25 22.13 -3.05
CA PHE A 105 2.96 23.06 -3.93
C PHE A 105 4.42 23.25 -3.54
N MET A 106 4.75 23.19 -2.24
CA MET A 106 6.14 23.27 -1.77
C MET A 106 6.97 22.07 -2.22
N PHE A 107 6.39 20.87 -2.31
CA PHE A 107 7.15 19.68 -2.65
C PHE A 107 7.01 19.23 -4.11
N GLN A 108 5.92 19.54 -4.79
CA GLN A 108 5.63 19.04 -6.13
C GLN A 108 6.18 19.94 -7.23
N VAL A 109 7.44 20.36 -7.16
CA VAL A 109 7.97 21.34 -8.13
C VAL A 109 8.32 20.66 -9.47
N GLY A 110 7.69 21.07 -10.57
CA GLY A 110 8.03 20.62 -11.94
C GLY A 110 7.18 19.51 -12.54
N PHE A 111 6.07 19.13 -11.91
CA PHE A 111 5.15 18.12 -12.45
C PHE A 111 4.06 18.76 -13.33
N LEU A 112 3.69 18.05 -14.41
CA LEU A 112 2.63 18.49 -15.32
C LEU A 112 1.28 18.64 -14.61
N GLU A 113 1.04 17.83 -13.58
CA GLU A 113 -0.16 17.85 -12.73
C GLU A 113 -0.44 19.22 -12.13
N ASN A 114 0.60 20.00 -11.80
CA ASN A 114 0.44 21.32 -11.22
C ASN A 114 -0.25 22.29 -12.18
N TYR A 115 0.04 22.22 -13.48
CA TYR A 115 -0.60 23.07 -14.48
C TYR A 115 -2.09 22.76 -14.57
N LEU A 116 -2.42 21.47 -14.64
CA LEU A 116 -3.81 21.02 -14.68
C LEU A 116 -4.55 21.37 -13.38
N MET A 117 -3.88 21.30 -12.23
CA MET A 117 -4.43 21.75 -10.95
C MET A 117 -4.69 23.24 -10.89
N ALA A 118 -3.78 24.05 -11.42
CA ALA A 118 -3.97 25.49 -11.51
C ALA A 118 -5.10 25.84 -12.48
N VAL A 119 -5.21 25.15 -13.62
CA VAL A 119 -6.36 25.28 -14.54
C VAL A 119 -7.66 24.89 -13.83
N TRP A 120 -7.68 23.75 -13.13
CA TRP A 120 -8.85 23.34 -12.33
C TRP A 120 -9.22 24.40 -11.29
N PHE A 121 -8.24 24.95 -10.57
CA PHE A 121 -8.49 25.97 -9.55
C PHE A 121 -9.14 27.23 -10.14
N ILE A 122 -8.67 27.67 -11.32
CA ILE A 122 -9.30 28.80 -12.03
C ILE A 122 -10.75 28.44 -12.43
N LEU A 123 -10.98 27.24 -12.99
CA LEU A 123 -12.31 26.78 -13.38
C LEU A 123 -13.27 26.66 -12.18
N PHE A 124 -12.74 26.24 -11.02
CA PHE A 124 -13.45 26.17 -9.76
C PHE A 124 -13.85 27.57 -9.27
N VAL A 125 -12.94 28.55 -9.35
CA VAL A 125 -13.22 29.95 -8.98
C VAL A 125 -14.24 30.61 -9.91
N LEU A 126 -14.24 30.27 -11.22
CA LEU A 126 -15.20 30.83 -12.18
C LEU A 126 -16.65 30.38 -11.93
N ASP A 127 -16.84 29.18 -11.39
CA ASP A 127 -18.12 28.69 -10.90
C ASP A 127 -19.33 28.81 -11.89
N THR A 128 -19.05 28.62 -13.17
CA THR A 128 -20.09 28.54 -14.21
C THR A 128 -20.42 27.07 -14.48
N PRO A 129 -21.63 26.70 -14.93
CA PRO A 129 -21.96 25.30 -15.24
C PRO A 129 -21.01 24.66 -16.26
N THR A 130 -20.49 25.46 -17.19
CA THR A 130 -19.49 25.00 -18.16
C THR A 130 -18.11 24.84 -17.51
N SER A 131 -17.69 25.75 -16.63
CA SER A 131 -16.42 25.63 -15.92
C SER A 131 -16.44 24.47 -14.91
N THR A 132 -17.57 24.17 -14.28
CA THR A 132 -17.70 23.01 -13.38
C THR A 132 -17.53 21.70 -14.14
N ALA A 133 -18.19 21.57 -15.31
CA ALA A 133 -18.09 20.39 -16.16
C ALA A 133 -16.66 20.20 -16.72
N ILE A 134 -16.04 21.28 -17.23
CA ILE A 134 -14.64 21.23 -17.68
C ILE A 134 -13.72 20.89 -16.51
N GLY A 135 -13.98 21.44 -15.31
CA GLY A 135 -13.24 21.13 -14.09
C GLY A 135 -13.27 19.64 -13.74
N CYS A 136 -14.42 18.97 -13.90
CA CYS A 136 -14.53 17.51 -13.74
C CYS A 136 -13.59 16.76 -14.68
N TYR A 137 -13.58 17.11 -15.97
CA TYR A 137 -12.70 16.46 -16.95
C TYR A 137 -11.23 16.72 -16.67
N VAL A 138 -10.87 17.95 -16.27
CA VAL A 138 -9.50 18.30 -15.89
C VAL A 138 -9.06 17.47 -14.68
N LEU A 139 -9.87 17.40 -13.62
CA LEU A 139 -9.56 16.56 -12.45
C LEU A 139 -9.51 15.07 -12.79
N GLY A 140 -10.37 14.58 -13.68
CA GLY A 140 -10.28 13.21 -14.19
C GLY A 140 -8.94 12.95 -14.89
N GLY A 141 -8.46 13.89 -15.70
CA GLY A 141 -7.13 13.84 -16.32
C GLY A 141 -6.01 13.83 -15.29
N VAL A 142 -6.09 14.68 -14.26
CA VAL A 142 -5.13 14.71 -13.15
C VAL A 142 -5.15 13.40 -12.35
N ALA A 143 -6.33 12.84 -12.09
CA ALA A 143 -6.49 11.57 -11.39
C ALA A 143 -5.79 10.44 -12.14
N VAL A 144 -6.00 10.34 -13.46
CA VAL A 144 -5.35 9.34 -14.31
C VAL A 144 -3.84 9.55 -14.35
N LEU A 145 -3.39 10.80 -14.58
CA LEU A 145 -1.96 11.12 -14.65
C LEU A 145 -1.25 10.80 -13.34
N SER A 146 -1.81 11.21 -12.20
CA SER A 146 -1.24 10.94 -10.88
C SER A 146 -1.24 9.46 -10.53
N LEU A 147 -2.27 8.71 -10.93
CA LEU A 147 -2.31 7.25 -10.75
C LEU A 147 -1.26 6.54 -11.61
N VAL A 148 -1.11 6.93 -12.87
CA VAL A 148 -0.07 6.38 -13.76
C VAL A 148 1.32 6.70 -13.21
N ASN A 149 1.58 7.96 -12.85
CA ASN A 149 2.84 8.38 -12.24
C ASN A 149 3.11 7.60 -10.96
N PHE A 150 2.08 7.38 -10.14
CA PHE A 150 2.20 6.60 -8.93
C PHE A 150 2.59 5.13 -9.19
N VAL A 151 1.95 4.49 -10.17
CA VAL A 151 2.25 3.10 -10.55
C VAL A 151 3.65 2.99 -11.16
N VAL A 152 4.02 3.90 -12.06
CA VAL A 152 5.33 3.93 -12.72
C VAL A 152 6.44 4.17 -11.69
N LEU A 153 6.31 5.20 -10.86
CA LEU A 153 7.29 5.49 -9.80
C LEU A 153 7.45 4.29 -8.88
N ARG A 154 6.37 3.61 -8.52
CA ARG A 154 6.45 2.42 -7.66
C ARG A 154 7.11 1.23 -8.35
N ALA A 155 6.85 1.02 -9.63
CA ALA A 155 7.36 -0.11 -10.39
C ALA A 155 8.86 0.03 -10.71
N GLU A 156 9.28 1.22 -11.14
CA GLU A 156 10.63 1.49 -11.62
C GLU A 156 11.54 2.02 -10.52
N TYR A 157 11.04 2.92 -9.66
CA TYR A 157 11.80 3.61 -8.62
C TYR A 157 11.30 3.22 -7.22
N ARG A 158 11.66 2.02 -6.75
CA ARG A 158 11.20 1.57 -5.44
C ARG A 158 11.68 2.53 -4.35
N PRO A 159 10.78 3.02 -3.45
CA PRO A 159 11.17 3.93 -2.39
C PRO A 159 12.15 3.23 -1.44
N ARG A 160 13.36 3.77 -1.33
CA ARG A 160 14.39 3.29 -0.40
C ARG A 160 14.67 4.36 0.66
N TRP A 161 14.82 3.92 1.90
CA TRP A 161 15.17 4.82 3.02
C TRP A 161 16.59 5.40 2.92
N VAL A 162 17.45 4.81 2.08
CA VAL A 162 18.82 5.31 1.86
C VAL A 162 18.84 6.65 1.11
N HIS A 163 17.77 7.00 0.39
CA HIS A 163 17.63 8.28 -0.32
C HIS A 163 16.40 9.04 0.20
N PRO A 164 16.47 9.62 1.41
CA PRO A 164 15.32 10.25 2.04
C PRO A 164 14.80 11.45 1.23
N PHE A 165 15.68 12.22 0.57
CA PHE A 165 15.26 13.36 -0.24
C PHE A 165 14.45 12.95 -1.47
N GLU A 166 14.80 11.85 -2.14
CA GLU A 166 14.01 11.30 -3.25
C GLU A 166 12.62 10.87 -2.76
N LEU A 167 12.56 10.23 -1.58
CA LEU A 167 11.31 9.86 -0.95
C LEU A 167 10.41 11.07 -0.65
N PHE A 168 10.97 12.11 -0.02
CA PHE A 168 10.22 13.29 0.40
C PHE A 168 9.86 14.25 -0.74
N LEU A 169 10.69 14.35 -1.78
CA LEU A 169 10.48 15.31 -2.87
C LEU A 169 9.75 14.69 -4.08
N VAL A 170 9.86 13.39 -4.30
CA VAL A 170 9.28 12.74 -5.49
C VAL A 170 8.09 11.85 -5.09
N HIS A 171 8.31 10.89 -4.20
CA HIS A 171 7.30 9.89 -3.92
C HIS A 171 6.16 10.39 -3.04
N ILE A 172 6.47 11.09 -1.95
CA ILE A 172 5.45 11.59 -1.02
C ILE A 172 4.51 12.59 -1.71
N PRO A 173 4.98 13.62 -2.43
CA PRO A 173 4.10 14.62 -3.03
C PRO A 173 3.20 14.00 -4.09
N ASN A 174 3.74 13.10 -4.92
CA ASN A 174 2.94 12.37 -5.89
C ASN A 174 1.82 11.54 -5.21
N LYS A 175 2.13 10.85 -4.10
CA LYS A 175 1.12 10.13 -3.30
C LYS A 175 0.06 11.07 -2.73
N LEU A 176 0.50 12.16 -2.11
CA LEU A 176 -0.39 13.16 -1.51
C LEU A 176 -1.32 13.75 -2.59
N MET A 177 -0.80 13.96 -3.79
CA MET A 177 -1.55 14.49 -4.91
C MET A 177 -2.58 13.48 -5.44
N THR A 178 -2.18 12.23 -5.66
CA THR A 178 -3.10 11.15 -6.02
C THR A 178 -4.22 11.01 -5.00
N VAL A 179 -3.89 11.00 -3.70
CA VAL A 179 -4.88 10.91 -2.62
C VAL A 179 -5.80 12.14 -2.66
N LEU A 180 -5.27 13.36 -2.72
CA LEU A 180 -6.10 14.57 -2.76
C LEU A 180 -7.10 14.56 -3.94
N VAL A 181 -6.61 14.24 -5.13
CA VAL A 181 -7.44 14.33 -6.34
C VAL A 181 -8.49 13.23 -6.35
N ILE A 182 -8.09 11.98 -6.13
CA ILE A 182 -9.00 10.82 -6.21
C ILE A 182 -9.93 10.75 -5.01
N TYR A 183 -9.44 11.06 -3.80
CA TYR A 183 -10.23 10.92 -2.57
C TYR A 183 -11.19 12.10 -2.38
N GLN A 184 -10.74 13.32 -2.68
CA GLN A 184 -11.42 14.53 -2.24
C GLN A 184 -11.93 15.38 -3.41
N LEU A 185 -11.02 15.87 -4.28
CA LEU A 185 -11.37 16.90 -5.26
C LEU A 185 -12.29 16.42 -6.36
N PHE A 186 -12.02 15.22 -6.90
CA PHE A 186 -12.81 14.67 -8.00
C PHE A 186 -14.29 14.54 -7.60
N TRP A 187 -14.56 13.97 -6.42
CA TRP A 187 -15.91 13.82 -5.92
C TRP A 187 -16.54 15.17 -5.60
N GLN A 188 -15.82 16.07 -4.93
CA GLN A 188 -16.36 17.41 -4.67
C GLN A 188 -16.78 18.11 -5.98
N GLN A 189 -15.96 18.05 -7.02
CA GLN A 189 -16.27 18.64 -8.32
C GLN A 189 -17.47 17.94 -8.98
N LEU A 190 -17.55 16.61 -8.90
CA LEU A 190 -18.68 15.83 -9.43
C LEU A 190 -20.00 16.21 -8.74
N PHE A 191 -19.98 16.45 -7.43
CA PHE A 191 -21.16 16.94 -6.70
C PHE A 191 -21.62 18.32 -7.19
N LEU A 192 -20.67 19.19 -7.52
CA LEU A 192 -20.98 20.53 -8.04
C LEU A 192 -21.55 20.46 -9.46
N ASP A 193 -20.95 19.64 -10.32
CA ASP A 193 -21.40 19.46 -11.71
C ASP A 193 -22.82 18.89 -11.80
N ASN A 194 -23.14 17.91 -10.93
CA ASN A 194 -24.48 17.34 -10.85
C ASN A 194 -25.50 18.22 -10.11
N ASN A 195 -25.09 19.37 -9.59
CA ASN A 195 -25.93 20.32 -8.83
C ASN A 195 -26.68 19.70 -7.64
N TRP A 196 -26.16 18.63 -7.03
CA TRP A 196 -26.87 17.90 -5.96
C TRP A 196 -27.11 18.71 -4.68
N VAL A 197 -26.39 19.81 -4.47
CA VAL A 197 -26.53 20.67 -3.27
C VAL A 197 -26.87 22.12 -3.61
N ARG A 198 -26.76 22.54 -4.88
CA ARG A 198 -26.78 23.95 -5.29
C ARG A 198 -28.18 24.56 -5.40
N ASP A 199 -29.21 23.73 -5.64
CA ASP A 199 -30.56 24.21 -5.92
C ASP A 199 -31.46 24.20 -4.66
N PRO A 200 -31.58 25.29 -3.89
CA PRO A 200 -32.47 25.36 -2.74
C PRO A 200 -33.95 25.20 -3.11
N TRP A 201 -34.30 25.43 -4.38
CA TRP A 201 -35.67 25.34 -4.89
C TRP A 201 -36.11 23.92 -5.26
N ARG A 202 -35.18 22.96 -5.36
CA ARG A 202 -35.48 21.58 -5.77
C ARG A 202 -35.92 20.65 -4.63
N GLY A 203 -36.05 21.15 -3.40
CA GLY A 203 -36.65 20.41 -2.28
C GLY A 203 -35.70 19.41 -1.58
N TYR A 204 -36.23 18.72 -0.56
CA TYR A 204 -35.46 17.86 0.36
C TYR A 204 -34.99 16.53 -0.27
N ASP A 205 -35.63 16.05 -1.33
CA ASP A 205 -35.38 14.70 -1.87
C ASP A 205 -33.96 14.54 -2.45
N HIS A 206 -33.42 15.59 -3.07
CA HIS A 206 -32.05 15.57 -3.58
C HIS A 206 -31.00 15.57 -2.47
N LEU A 207 -31.34 16.07 -1.27
CA LEU A 207 -30.44 16.03 -0.13
C LEU A 207 -30.20 14.59 0.32
N SER A 208 -31.25 13.76 0.38
CA SER A 208 -31.10 12.33 0.69
C SER A 208 -30.27 11.59 -0.35
N ASP A 209 -30.45 11.86 -1.63
CA ASP A 209 -29.67 11.23 -2.70
C ASP A 209 -28.19 11.62 -2.61
N SER A 210 -27.91 12.91 -2.40
CA SER A 210 -26.54 13.42 -2.23
C SER A 210 -25.85 12.80 -1.01
N LEU A 211 -26.60 12.59 0.08
CA LEU A 211 -26.12 11.98 1.31
C LEU A 211 -25.84 10.50 1.13
N LEU A 212 -26.76 9.77 0.51
CA LEU A 212 -26.57 8.35 0.19
C LEU A 212 -25.33 8.17 -0.68
N PHE A 213 -25.20 8.98 -1.74
CA PHE A 213 -24.05 8.92 -2.63
C PHE A 213 -22.75 9.25 -1.90
N SER A 214 -22.74 10.28 -1.03
CA SER A 214 -21.56 10.62 -0.22
C SER A 214 -21.14 9.46 0.69
N ILE A 215 -22.11 8.78 1.32
CA ILE A 215 -21.84 7.61 2.17
C ILE A 215 -21.25 6.47 1.36
N ILE A 216 -21.80 6.19 0.17
CA ILE A 216 -21.29 5.14 -0.72
C ILE A 216 -19.85 5.43 -1.13
N VAL A 217 -19.58 6.66 -1.57
CA VAL A 217 -18.23 7.10 -1.98
C VAL A 217 -17.25 6.97 -0.82
N GLU A 218 -17.61 7.45 0.38
CA GLU A 218 -16.75 7.37 1.57
C GLU A 218 -16.46 5.92 1.98
N ILE A 219 -17.45 5.03 1.94
CA ILE A 219 -17.25 3.60 2.25
C ILE A 219 -16.32 2.96 1.21
N LEU A 220 -16.56 3.19 -0.08
CA LEU A 220 -15.76 2.58 -1.16
C LEU A 220 -14.30 3.05 -1.11
N LEU A 221 -14.08 4.36 -0.97
CA LEU A 221 -12.74 4.92 -0.86
C LEU A 221 -12.07 4.52 0.46
N GLY A 222 -12.82 4.50 1.57
CA GLY A 222 -12.33 4.06 2.87
C GLY A 222 -11.84 2.61 2.85
N ILE A 223 -12.58 1.70 2.20
CA ILE A 223 -12.15 0.30 1.99
C ILE A 223 -10.91 0.26 1.09
N LEU A 224 -10.92 0.94 -0.05
CA LEU A 224 -9.81 0.95 -1.00
C LEU A 224 -8.50 1.44 -0.34
N LEU A 225 -8.58 2.56 0.39
CA LEU A 225 -7.45 3.11 1.13
C LEU A 225 -7.01 2.21 2.27
N SER A 226 -7.95 1.58 3.00
CA SER A 226 -7.61 0.62 4.07
C SER A 226 -6.83 -0.58 3.52
N VAL A 227 -7.30 -1.16 2.41
CA VAL A 227 -6.60 -2.26 1.73
C VAL A 227 -5.22 -1.79 1.28
N TRP A 228 -5.13 -0.62 0.65
CA TRP A 228 -3.85 -0.06 0.20
C TRP A 228 -2.87 0.15 1.34
N ILE A 229 -3.31 0.80 2.43
CA ILE A 229 -2.50 1.10 3.61
C ILE A 229 -2.05 -0.20 4.27
N GLY A 230 -2.93 -1.19 4.42
CA GLY A 230 -2.59 -2.46 5.04
C GLY A 230 -1.62 -3.31 4.23
N MET A 231 -1.76 -3.34 2.91
CA MET A 231 -0.83 -4.07 2.04
C MET A 231 0.57 -3.44 2.02
N ASN A 232 0.65 -2.12 2.11
CA ASN A 232 1.89 -1.38 1.88
C ASN A 232 2.54 -0.81 3.14
N THR A 233 1.82 -0.80 4.26
CA THR A 233 2.23 -0.10 5.49
C THR A 233 2.62 1.36 5.22
N ASP A 234 1.90 2.04 4.32
CA ASP A 234 2.26 3.35 3.80
C ASP A 234 1.73 4.47 4.70
N VAL A 235 2.59 4.97 5.58
CA VAL A 235 2.27 6.03 6.55
C VAL A 235 1.90 7.34 5.84
N SER A 236 2.47 7.64 4.68
CA SER A 236 2.19 8.89 3.96
C SER A 236 0.75 8.96 3.45
N VAL A 237 0.27 7.89 2.81
CA VAL A 237 -1.13 7.77 2.35
C VAL A 237 -2.09 7.75 3.53
N TYR A 238 -1.73 7.07 4.62
CA TYR A 238 -2.52 7.08 5.86
C TYR A 238 -2.71 8.49 6.41
N LEU A 239 -1.61 9.22 6.68
CA LEU A 239 -1.67 10.58 7.24
C LEU A 239 -2.40 11.55 6.32
N ALA A 240 -2.18 11.45 5.00
CA ALA A 240 -2.88 12.24 4.00
C ALA A 240 -4.40 12.04 4.08
N SER A 241 -4.83 10.77 4.08
CA SER A 241 -6.24 10.44 4.16
C SER A 241 -6.86 10.90 5.48
N MET A 242 -6.19 10.67 6.62
CA MET A 242 -6.67 11.14 7.93
C MET A 242 -6.81 12.65 8.00
N TYR A 243 -5.86 13.37 7.41
CA TYR A 243 -5.92 14.83 7.34
C TYR A 243 -7.08 15.31 6.48
N LEU A 244 -7.36 14.64 5.34
CA LEU A 244 -8.49 14.99 4.49
C LEU A 244 -9.82 14.72 5.19
N ASP A 245 -10.02 13.58 5.83
CA ASP A 245 -11.21 13.33 6.67
C ASP A 245 -11.37 14.38 7.77
N ALA A 246 -10.29 14.67 8.51
CA ALA A 246 -10.31 15.68 9.55
C ALA A 246 -10.64 17.07 8.98
N SER A 247 -10.16 17.37 7.77
CA SER A 247 -10.50 18.61 7.06
C SER A 247 -11.96 18.66 6.69
N VAL A 248 -12.55 17.56 6.24
CA VAL A 248 -13.99 17.48 5.99
C VAL A 248 -14.72 17.69 7.30
N LEU A 249 -14.45 16.92 8.35
CA LEU A 249 -15.06 17.07 9.69
C LEU A 249 -14.91 18.48 10.30
N GLY A 250 -13.82 19.19 9.98
CA GLY A 250 -13.53 20.53 10.48
C GLY A 250 -14.44 21.64 9.95
N LEU A 251 -15.20 21.40 8.88
CA LEU A 251 -16.12 22.41 8.32
C LEU A 251 -17.38 22.51 9.19
N LYS A 252 -17.46 23.59 9.98
CA LYS A 252 -18.45 23.78 11.06
C LYS A 252 -19.89 24.06 10.61
N SER A 253 -20.12 24.44 9.36
CA SER A 253 -21.45 24.83 8.89
C SER A 253 -21.68 24.43 7.44
N ILE A 254 -22.70 23.61 7.21
CA ILE A 254 -23.28 23.39 5.89
C ILE A 254 -24.63 24.15 5.93
N PRO A 255 -24.81 25.23 5.14
CA PRO A 255 -25.98 26.09 5.25
C PRO A 255 -27.31 25.37 4.98
N VAL A 256 -27.27 24.24 4.25
CA VAL A 256 -28.46 23.49 3.83
C VAL A 256 -29.15 22.72 4.97
N LEU A 257 -28.41 22.22 5.97
CA LEU A 257 -28.99 21.40 7.06
C LEU A 257 -29.38 22.22 8.31
N GLY A 258 -29.22 23.54 8.27
CA GLY A 258 -29.44 24.44 9.39
C GLY A 258 -28.16 24.84 10.15
N PRO A 259 -28.29 25.73 11.14
CA PRO A 259 -27.13 26.26 11.85
C PRO A 259 -26.38 25.14 12.60
N ARG A 260 -25.19 24.79 12.13
CA ARG A 260 -24.19 23.89 12.78
C ARG A 260 -24.48 22.38 12.77
N SER A 261 -25.43 21.88 11.97
CA SER A 261 -25.70 20.44 11.88
C SER A 261 -25.04 19.81 10.64
N ARG A 262 -24.05 18.93 10.87
CA ARG A 262 -23.64 17.93 9.88
C ARG A 262 -24.58 16.74 9.91
N PRO A 263 -24.78 16.02 8.79
CA PRO A 263 -25.51 14.77 8.85
C PRO A 263 -24.76 13.79 9.75
N PHE A 264 -25.43 13.41 10.84
CA PHE A 264 -24.90 12.51 11.86
C PHE A 264 -24.39 11.19 11.25
N SER A 265 -25.12 10.64 10.28
CA SER A 265 -24.78 9.40 9.59
C SER A 265 -23.44 9.47 8.85
N LEU A 266 -23.19 10.54 8.08
CA LEU A 266 -21.91 10.73 7.37
C LEU A 266 -20.74 10.81 8.36
N THR A 267 -20.95 11.51 9.47
CA THR A 267 -19.93 11.68 10.52
C THR A 267 -19.55 10.33 11.14
N ILE A 268 -20.54 9.48 11.45
CA ILE A 268 -20.28 8.12 11.94
C ILE A 268 -19.49 7.30 10.92
N VAL A 269 -19.90 7.35 9.65
CA VAL A 269 -19.24 6.60 8.57
C VAL A 269 -17.78 7.03 8.42
N MET A 270 -17.49 8.33 8.48
CA MET A 270 -16.11 8.85 8.46
C MET A 270 -15.30 8.35 9.66
N PHE A 271 -15.84 8.38 10.89
CA PHE A 271 -15.13 7.84 12.05
C PHE A 271 -14.85 6.34 11.95
N ILE A 272 -15.80 5.56 11.44
CA ILE A 272 -15.59 4.13 11.17
C ILE A 272 -14.51 3.94 10.11
N SER A 273 -14.59 4.69 8.99
CA SER A 273 -13.59 4.70 7.90
C SER A 273 -12.18 5.03 8.41
N MET A 274 -12.05 6.04 9.29
CA MET A 274 -10.79 6.39 9.94
C MET A 274 -10.29 5.28 10.89
N GLY A 275 -11.20 4.66 11.65
CA GLY A 275 -10.88 3.54 12.52
C GLY A 275 -10.35 2.32 11.76
N VAL A 276 -11.03 1.93 10.68
CA VAL A 276 -10.62 0.80 9.83
C VAL A 276 -9.24 1.04 9.20
N ARG A 277 -8.97 2.24 8.68
CA ARG A 277 -7.64 2.60 8.15
C ARG A 277 -6.54 2.54 9.22
N THR A 278 -6.85 2.95 10.46
CA THR A 278 -5.90 2.88 11.57
C THR A 278 -5.56 1.44 11.93
N ILE A 279 -6.58 0.57 12.03
CA ILE A 279 -6.37 -0.87 12.25
C ILE A 279 -5.57 -1.47 11.09
N ALA A 280 -5.89 -1.09 9.85
CA ALA A 280 -5.20 -1.56 8.65
C ALA A 280 -3.72 -1.11 8.62
N LEU A 281 -3.35 0.02 9.21
CA LEU A 281 -1.94 0.40 9.35
C LEU A 281 -1.24 -0.37 10.48
N VAL A 282 -1.88 -0.42 11.66
CA VAL A 282 -1.27 -0.92 12.90
C VAL A 282 -1.08 -2.44 12.85
N VAL A 283 -2.09 -3.21 12.44
CA VAL A 283 -2.04 -4.68 12.49
C VAL A 283 -0.91 -5.25 11.61
N PRO A 284 -0.82 -4.93 10.30
CA PRO A 284 0.29 -5.38 9.46
C PRO A 284 1.64 -4.82 9.91
N GLY A 285 1.68 -3.59 10.41
CA GLY A 285 2.89 -2.99 10.99
C GLY A 285 3.43 -3.80 12.17
N MET A 286 2.56 -4.13 13.14
CA MET A 286 2.94 -4.95 14.30
C MET A 286 3.39 -6.37 13.90
N LEU A 287 2.73 -6.98 12.92
CA LEU A 287 3.11 -8.29 12.39
C LEU A 287 4.50 -8.27 11.73
N LYS A 288 4.78 -7.25 10.91
CA LYS A 288 6.06 -7.11 10.21
C LYS A 288 7.23 -6.90 11.16
N HIS A 289 7.00 -6.18 12.26
CA HIS A 289 8.01 -5.94 13.30
C HIS A 289 8.07 -7.02 14.39
N ARG A 290 7.36 -8.15 14.21
CA ARG A 290 7.29 -9.26 15.18
C ARG A 290 6.79 -8.87 16.58
N PHE A 291 6.11 -7.74 16.74
CA PHE A 291 5.51 -7.34 18.02
C PHE A 291 4.25 -8.14 18.34
N LEU A 292 3.58 -8.69 17.32
CA LEU A 292 2.40 -9.51 17.48
C LEU A 292 2.74 -10.94 17.07
N VAL A 293 3.06 -11.78 18.07
CA VAL A 293 3.15 -13.22 17.89
C VAL A 293 1.72 -13.73 17.87
N ILE A 294 1.17 -13.96 16.68
CA ILE A 294 -0.07 -14.73 16.55
C ILE A 294 0.31 -16.14 17.02
N CYS A 295 -0.06 -16.46 18.26
CA CYS A 295 -0.08 -17.85 18.72
C CYS A 295 -1.11 -18.57 17.86
N HIS A 296 -0.69 -19.06 16.69
CA HIS A 296 -1.43 -20.10 16.01
C HIS A 296 -1.50 -21.25 17.01
N ALA A 297 -2.65 -21.38 17.67
CA ALA A 297 -2.97 -22.57 18.42
C ALA A 297 -2.84 -23.72 17.43
N HIS A 298 -1.75 -24.49 17.54
CA HIS A 298 -1.55 -25.70 16.75
C HIS A 298 -2.84 -26.52 16.85
N PRO A 299 -3.62 -26.67 15.76
CA PRO A 299 -4.80 -27.50 15.80
C PRO A 299 -4.31 -28.93 15.91
N GLY A 300 -4.38 -29.50 17.11
CA GLY A 300 -4.23 -30.94 17.31
C GLY A 300 -2.83 -31.50 17.08
N GLY A 301 -1.87 -31.11 17.92
CA GLY A 301 -0.77 -32.00 18.29
C GLY A 301 -1.28 -33.18 19.13
N ARG A 302 -2.09 -34.06 18.52
CA ARG A 302 -2.30 -35.45 18.96
C ARG A 302 -1.68 -36.38 17.93
N HIS A 303 -0.38 -36.26 17.74
CA HIS A 303 0.42 -37.42 17.39
C HIS A 303 1.45 -37.55 18.48
N ALA A 304 1.13 -38.45 19.40
CA ALA A 304 2.11 -39.11 20.24
C ALA A 304 3.27 -39.53 19.32
N HIS A 305 4.42 -38.89 19.51
CA HIS A 305 5.67 -39.49 19.11
C HIS A 305 5.84 -40.72 20.00
N GLU A 306 5.39 -41.86 19.49
CA GLU A 306 5.99 -43.13 19.86
C GLU A 306 7.47 -42.97 19.52
N VAL A 307 8.28 -42.90 20.56
CA VAL A 307 9.74 -42.86 20.44
C VAL A 307 10.13 -44.24 19.99
N GLU A 308 10.19 -44.45 18.67
CA GLU A 308 10.94 -45.55 18.10
C GLU A 308 12.42 -45.24 18.38
N VAL A 309 12.91 -45.82 19.48
CA VAL A 309 14.32 -45.84 19.82
C VAL A 309 15.02 -46.63 18.73
N GLU A 310 15.53 -45.94 17.72
CA GLU A 310 16.45 -46.50 16.75
C GLU A 310 17.75 -46.83 17.51
N VAL A 311 17.82 -48.07 18.00
CA VAL A 311 19.03 -48.64 18.60
C VAL A 311 20.08 -48.68 17.49
N PRO A 312 21.23 -48.00 17.65
CA PRO A 312 22.29 -48.06 16.65
C PRO A 312 22.73 -49.52 16.48
N PRO A 313 23.00 -49.99 15.24
CA PRO A 313 23.52 -51.33 15.02
C PRO A 313 24.87 -51.45 15.73
N SER A 314 24.87 -52.06 16.91
CA SER A 314 26.06 -52.44 17.65
C SER A 314 26.90 -53.35 16.76
N ARG A 315 28.10 -52.87 16.46
CA ARG A 315 29.14 -53.48 15.62
C ARG A 315 29.79 -54.71 16.27
N GLU A 316 29.07 -55.44 17.13
CA GLU A 316 29.56 -56.53 17.98
C GLU A 316 28.82 -57.87 17.76
N GLN A 317 28.22 -58.10 16.60
CA GLN A 317 27.70 -59.44 16.22
C GLN A 317 28.67 -60.24 15.33
N GLY A 318 29.87 -59.73 15.07
CA GLY A 318 30.91 -60.43 14.28
C GLY A 318 31.79 -61.41 15.08
N GLU A 319 31.96 -61.22 16.39
CA GLU A 319 32.87 -62.06 17.19
C GLU A 319 32.16 -63.07 18.10
N LEU A 320 30.86 -62.89 18.39
CA LEU A 320 30.12 -63.82 19.23
C LEU A 320 29.66 -65.10 18.49
N ASN A 321 29.66 -65.09 17.16
CA ASN A 321 29.29 -66.25 16.33
C ASN A 321 30.46 -67.20 16.04
N ALA A 322 31.69 -66.88 16.43
CA ALA A 322 32.84 -67.79 16.33
C ALA A 322 33.04 -68.67 17.59
N ALA A 323 32.29 -68.42 18.66
CA ALA A 323 32.39 -69.17 19.91
C ALA A 323 31.32 -70.27 20.06
N TYR A 324 30.40 -70.40 19.09
CA TYR A 324 29.28 -71.34 19.15
C TYR A 324 29.49 -72.66 18.39
N ASP A 325 30.66 -72.87 17.79
CA ASP A 325 31.06 -74.11 17.09
C ASP A 325 31.76 -75.14 18.01
N ARG A 326 31.63 -75.02 19.33
CA ARG A 326 32.03 -76.08 20.26
C ARG A 326 30.82 -76.86 20.75
N GLU A 327 30.79 -78.15 20.40
CA GLU A 327 29.86 -79.15 20.90
C GLU A 327 29.64 -79.02 22.42
N PRO A 328 28.39 -78.93 22.88
CA PRO A 328 28.09 -79.10 24.29
C PRO A 328 28.14 -80.59 24.66
N PRO A 329 28.72 -80.97 25.82
CA PRO A 329 28.53 -82.30 26.36
C PRO A 329 27.07 -82.48 26.78
N ALA A 330 26.52 -83.65 26.47
CA ALA A 330 25.18 -84.08 26.84
C ALA A 330 24.94 -83.91 28.34
N LEU A 331 23.91 -83.14 28.70
CA LEU A 331 23.32 -83.17 30.03
C LEU A 331 21.81 -82.96 29.94
N GLU A 332 21.14 -83.82 30.70
CA GLU A 332 19.72 -84.13 30.68
C GLU A 332 18.81 -83.00 31.19
N GLY A 333 17.62 -82.94 30.60
CA GLY A 333 16.35 -82.81 31.32
C GLY A 333 16.13 -81.54 32.15
N VAL A 334 15.60 -80.49 31.53
CA VAL A 334 14.73 -79.53 32.21
C VAL A 334 13.61 -79.08 31.26
N THR A 335 12.41 -79.59 31.48
CA THR A 335 11.15 -78.98 31.06
C THR A 335 10.95 -77.67 31.82
N VAL A 336 10.28 -76.66 31.24
CA VAL A 336 9.19 -75.89 31.89
C VAL A 336 8.74 -74.66 31.06
N HIS A 337 7.41 -74.64 30.91
CA HIS A 337 6.43 -73.56 30.70
C HIS A 337 6.53 -72.50 29.60
N ARG A 338 5.64 -72.70 28.64
CA ARG A 338 4.91 -71.68 27.87
C ARG A 338 3.76 -71.09 28.69
N PRO A 339 3.49 -69.78 28.57
CA PRO A 339 2.11 -69.29 28.66
C PRO A 339 1.73 -68.44 27.42
N ASP A 340 0.67 -68.89 26.75
CA ASP A 340 -0.22 -68.11 25.88
C ASP A 340 -1.38 -67.55 26.76
N PRO A 341 -2.38 -66.84 26.21
CA PRO A 341 -2.43 -65.46 25.71
C PRO A 341 -3.52 -64.66 26.48
N THR A 342 -3.82 -63.38 26.17
CA THR A 342 -5.22 -62.83 26.05
C THR A 342 -5.33 -61.30 25.96
N TYR A 343 -6.07 -60.87 24.92
CA TYR A 343 -7.12 -59.85 24.82
C TYR A 343 -7.10 -58.53 25.62
N GLY A 344 -7.36 -57.43 24.90
CA GLY A 344 -7.93 -56.20 25.46
C GLY A 344 -8.24 -55.13 24.41
N SER A 345 -9.45 -55.16 23.85
CA SER A 345 -10.04 -54.11 23.00
C SER A 345 -10.84 -53.10 23.83
N LEU A 346 -10.65 -51.80 23.58
CA LEU A 346 -11.51 -50.66 24.00
C LEU A 346 -11.02 -49.46 23.16
N GLY A 347 -11.78 -48.73 22.34
CA GLY A 347 -13.21 -48.39 22.40
C GLY A 347 -13.39 -46.97 22.95
N ALA A 348 -13.23 -45.92 22.13
CA ALA A 348 -13.42 -44.54 22.59
C ALA A 348 -14.15 -43.63 21.57
N ARG A 349 -15.46 -43.54 21.84
CA ARG A 349 -16.48 -42.50 21.65
C ARG A 349 -16.04 -41.06 21.30
N ALA A 350 -16.77 -40.44 20.37
CA ALA A 350 -16.80 -39.00 20.09
C ALA A 350 -17.83 -38.26 20.99
N PRO A 351 -17.68 -36.95 21.23
CA PRO A 351 -18.77 -36.12 21.72
C PRO A 351 -19.28 -35.11 20.68
N SER A 352 -20.61 -35.05 20.61
CA SER A 352 -21.45 -34.03 19.97
C SER A 352 -21.88 -32.96 20.98
N SER A 353 -22.00 -31.70 20.53
CA SER A 353 -22.99 -30.66 20.92
C SER A 353 -22.43 -29.30 20.49
N SER A 354 -23.07 -28.46 19.65
CA SER A 354 -24.37 -27.77 19.71
C SER A 354 -24.43 -26.67 20.77
N THR A 355 -24.35 -25.41 20.33
CA THR A 355 -25.33 -24.35 20.62
C THR A 355 -25.18 -23.23 19.59
#